data_AF-A0A7W0RQY7-F1
#
_entry.id   AF-A0A7W0RQY7-F1
#
_cell.length_a   1.000
_cell.length_b   1.000
_cell.length_c   1.000
_cell.angle_alpha   90.00
_cell.angle_beta   90.00
_cell.angle_gamma   90.00
#
_symmetry.space_group_name_H-M   'P 1'
#
loop_
_entity.id
_entity.type
_entity.pdbx_description
1 polymer ?
#
loop_
_entity_poly.entity_id
_entity_poly.type
_entity_poly.pdbx_seq_one_letter_code
_entity_poly.pdbx_strand_id
1 'polypeptide(L)'
;MTTTSSVAPLRWRALPGATRVDFASKLRDLYQAPTDESAFDSLALDKQQTLLLLYRRLRELKLWHVVRSVENVYGEGGVGMNFAAWPVILSTLRRRPDFTRLFANHRNTAGGFYERRRATAVLHFLYVEGATRSWAVHFDLHSLVYSPISAWRHVRYEALGGVTPDWRMIGESLA
;
A
#
# COMPACT_ATOMS: atom_id res chain seq x y z
N MET A 1 -20.74 -21.37 12.00
CA MET A 1 -20.00 -21.99 10.88
C MET A 1 -19.94 -20.98 9.75
N THR A 2 -18.92 -20.14 9.71
CA THR A 2 -18.67 -19.19 8.63
C THR A 2 -17.83 -19.90 7.58
N THR A 3 -18.40 -20.10 6.40
CA THR A 3 -17.70 -20.59 5.21
C THR A 3 -16.57 -19.63 4.87
N THR A 4 -15.33 -20.01 5.17
CA THR A 4 -14.13 -19.36 4.68
C THR A 4 -14.11 -19.55 3.16
N SER A 5 -14.53 -18.53 2.41
CA SER A 5 -14.32 -18.48 0.97
C SER A 5 -12.81 -18.49 0.74
N SER A 6 -12.26 -19.63 0.31
CA SER A 6 -10.85 -19.74 -0.02
C SER A 6 -10.59 -18.95 -1.30
N VAL A 7 -10.04 -17.74 -1.15
CA VAL A 7 -9.59 -16.95 -2.30
C VAL A 7 -8.39 -17.67 -2.92
N ALA A 8 -8.51 -18.14 -4.15
CA ALA A 8 -7.42 -18.77 -4.87
C ALA A 8 -6.46 -17.71 -5.45
N PRO A 9 -5.17 -18.04 -5.64
CA PRO A 9 -4.24 -17.16 -6.37
C PRO A 9 -4.78 -16.79 -7.74
N LEU A 10 -4.68 -15.51 -8.10
CA LEU A 10 -5.11 -14.99 -9.38
C LEU A 10 -3.99 -15.17 -10.41
N ARG A 11 -4.40 -15.44 -11.64
CA ARG A 11 -3.52 -15.36 -12.81
C ARG A 11 -3.65 -13.99 -13.44
N TRP A 12 -2.55 -13.45 -13.94
CA TRP A 12 -2.47 -12.17 -14.66
C TRP A 12 -3.55 -12.06 -15.72
N ARG A 13 -3.77 -13.13 -16.49
CA ARG A 13 -4.78 -13.19 -17.56
C ARG A 13 -6.21 -13.05 -17.06
N ALA A 14 -6.47 -13.37 -15.79
CA ALA A 14 -7.77 -13.19 -15.15
C ALA A 14 -7.98 -11.75 -14.63
N LEU A 15 -6.94 -10.89 -14.64
CA LEU A 15 -7.09 -9.49 -14.26
C LEU A 15 -7.88 -8.72 -15.34
N PRO A 16 -8.72 -7.75 -14.93
CA PRO A 16 -9.38 -6.83 -15.86
C PRO A 16 -8.36 -6.18 -16.81
N GLY A 17 -8.75 -5.97 -18.07
CA GLY A 17 -7.86 -5.38 -19.08
C GLY A 17 -7.29 -4.02 -18.65
N ALA A 18 -8.12 -3.18 -18.03
CA ALA A 18 -7.68 -1.89 -17.49
C ALA A 18 -6.61 -2.03 -16.39
N THR A 19 -6.72 -3.03 -15.51
CA THR A 19 -5.72 -3.30 -14.48
C THR A 19 -4.41 -3.77 -15.09
N ARG A 20 -4.46 -4.66 -16.09
CA ARG A 20 -3.24 -5.08 -16.81
C ARG A 20 -2.56 -3.92 -17.51
N VAL A 21 -3.32 -3.01 -18.12
CA VAL A 21 -2.78 -1.78 -18.74
C VAL A 21 -2.12 -0.90 -17.70
N ASP A 22 -2.74 -0.69 -16.54
CA ASP A 22 -2.16 0.14 -15.48
C ASP A 22 -0.93 -0.48 -14.82
N PHE A 23 -0.81 -1.80 -14.82
CA PHE A 23 0.36 -2.54 -14.32
C PHE A 23 1.48 -2.68 -15.35
N ALA A 24 1.20 -2.45 -16.64
CA ALA A 24 2.17 -2.61 -17.70
C ALA A 24 3.43 -1.77 -17.45
N SER A 25 4.58 -2.44 -17.53
CA SER A 25 5.92 -1.89 -17.27
C SER A 25 6.18 -1.40 -15.84
N LYS A 26 5.27 -1.64 -14.89
CA LYS A 26 5.44 -1.25 -13.48
C LYS A 26 5.85 -2.40 -12.58
N LEU A 27 5.74 -3.65 -13.02
CA LEU A 27 6.03 -4.82 -12.18
C LEU A 27 7.35 -5.52 -12.58
N ARG A 28 8.04 -5.07 -13.62
CA ARG A 28 9.30 -5.69 -14.05
C ARG A 28 10.43 -5.61 -13.02
N ASP A 29 10.48 -4.51 -12.24
CA ASP A 29 11.49 -4.39 -11.19
C ASP A 29 11.11 -5.16 -9.91
N LEU A 30 9.87 -5.66 -9.83
CA LEU A 30 9.42 -6.50 -8.73
C LEU A 30 10.15 -7.85 -8.83
N TYR A 31 11.13 -8.02 -7.94
CA TYR A 31 11.99 -9.21 -7.88
C TYR A 31 12.70 -9.54 -9.21
N GLN A 32 12.97 -8.52 -10.04
CA GLN A 32 13.66 -8.65 -11.32
C GLN A 32 13.00 -9.67 -12.28
N ALA A 33 11.68 -9.74 -12.24
CA ALA A 33 10.93 -10.65 -13.10
C ALA A 33 11.02 -10.25 -14.59
N PRO A 34 11.06 -11.22 -15.53
CA PRO A 34 11.25 -10.94 -16.95
C PRO A 34 10.06 -10.20 -17.59
N THR A 35 8.84 -10.38 -17.06
CA THR A 35 7.62 -9.74 -17.54
C THR A 35 6.69 -9.37 -16.39
N ASP A 36 5.79 -8.41 -16.59
CA ASP A 36 4.78 -8.04 -15.60
C ASP A 36 3.84 -9.21 -15.26
N GLU A 37 3.52 -10.06 -16.24
CA GLU A 37 2.75 -11.29 -16.05
C GLU A 37 3.46 -12.26 -15.12
N SER A 38 4.73 -12.57 -15.39
CA SER A 38 5.51 -13.46 -14.51
C SER A 38 5.73 -12.88 -13.10
N ALA A 39 5.89 -11.56 -13.00
CA ALA A 39 6.02 -10.88 -11.72
C ALA A 39 4.76 -11.09 -10.87
N PHE A 40 3.57 -10.83 -11.46
CA PHE A 40 2.30 -10.98 -10.76
C PHE A 40 1.97 -12.44 -10.43
N ASP A 41 2.18 -13.35 -11.38
CA ASP A 41 1.84 -14.78 -11.22
C ASP A 41 2.73 -15.52 -10.23
N SER A 42 3.94 -14.99 -9.97
CA SER A 42 4.86 -15.55 -8.97
C SER A 42 4.59 -15.06 -7.55
N LEU A 43 3.77 -14.01 -7.37
CA LEU A 43 3.40 -13.53 -6.05
C LEU A 43 2.57 -14.58 -5.32
N ALA A 44 2.88 -14.76 -4.04
CA ALA A 44 2.00 -15.46 -3.11
C ALA A 44 0.63 -14.74 -3.02
N LEU A 45 -0.40 -15.49 -2.66
CA LEU A 45 -1.79 -15.00 -2.63
C LEU A 45 -1.93 -13.69 -1.84
N ASP A 46 -1.36 -13.63 -0.64
CA ASP A 46 -1.40 -12.47 0.24
C ASP A 46 -0.80 -11.23 -0.44
N LYS A 47 0.35 -11.37 -1.09
CA LYS A 47 1.00 -10.28 -1.84
C LYS A 47 0.19 -9.85 -3.07
N GLN A 48 -0.45 -10.79 -3.78
CA GLN A 48 -1.36 -10.43 -4.86
C GLN A 48 -2.52 -9.56 -4.35
N GLN A 49 -3.14 -9.96 -3.22
CA GLN A 49 -4.22 -9.20 -2.62
C GLN A 49 -3.75 -7.84 -2.11
N THR A 50 -2.60 -7.76 -1.43
CA THR A 50 -1.99 -6.49 -1.01
C THR A 50 -1.78 -5.54 -2.20
N LEU A 51 -1.16 -6.02 -3.29
CA LEU A 51 -0.92 -5.21 -4.48
C LEU A 51 -2.22 -4.69 -5.07
N LEU A 52 -3.26 -5.53 -5.16
CA LEU A 52 -4.56 -5.13 -5.70
C LEU A 52 -5.28 -4.12 -4.80
N LEU A 53 -5.21 -4.27 -3.47
CA LEU A 53 -5.78 -3.31 -2.52
C LEU A 53 -5.09 -1.94 -2.61
N LEU A 54 -3.76 -1.94 -2.64
CA LEU A 54 -2.96 -0.72 -2.81
C LEU A 54 -3.27 -0.06 -4.16
N TYR A 55 -3.25 -0.84 -5.25
CA TYR A 55 -3.58 -0.35 -6.58
C TYR A 55 -4.97 0.30 -6.62
N ARG A 56 -6.00 -0.37 -6.09
CA ARG A 56 -7.37 0.16 -6.04
C ARG A 56 -7.40 1.50 -5.29
N ARG A 57 -6.84 1.54 -4.08
CA ARG A 57 -6.84 2.75 -3.25
C ARG A 57 -6.06 3.90 -3.90
N LEU A 58 -4.88 3.61 -4.44
CA LEU A 58 -4.07 4.58 -5.15
C LEU A 58 -4.77 5.09 -6.41
N ARG A 59 -5.54 4.26 -7.12
CA ARG A 59 -6.35 4.70 -8.25
C ARG A 59 -7.50 5.59 -7.86
N GLU A 60 -8.25 5.25 -6.81
CA GLU A 60 -9.32 6.10 -6.26
C GLU A 60 -8.79 7.47 -5.88
N LEU A 61 -7.60 7.50 -5.25
CA LEU A 61 -6.92 8.73 -4.92
C LEU A 61 -6.25 9.39 -6.12
N LYS A 62 -6.30 8.81 -7.34
CA LYS A 62 -5.58 9.31 -8.52
C LYS A 62 -4.07 9.45 -8.29
N LEU A 63 -3.47 8.57 -7.51
CA LEU A 63 -2.04 8.52 -7.18
C LEU A 63 -1.29 7.41 -7.92
N TRP A 64 -1.94 6.38 -8.49
CA TRP A 64 -1.23 5.28 -9.16
C TRP A 64 -0.24 5.74 -10.23
N HIS A 65 -0.55 6.83 -10.94
CA HIS A 65 0.32 7.41 -11.96
C HIS A 65 1.70 7.87 -11.44
N VAL A 66 1.85 8.16 -10.14
CA VAL A 66 3.13 8.57 -9.55
C VAL A 66 4.05 7.38 -9.27
N VAL A 67 3.50 6.17 -9.22
CA VAL A 67 4.27 4.93 -9.09
C VAL A 67 4.95 4.68 -10.44
N ARG A 68 6.28 4.72 -10.47
CA ARG A 68 7.05 4.41 -11.68
C ARG A 68 7.21 2.90 -11.82
N SER A 69 7.64 2.24 -10.76
CA SER A 69 7.88 0.80 -10.72
C SER A 69 7.75 0.27 -9.30
N VAL A 70 7.19 -0.91 -9.13
CA VAL A 70 7.05 -1.61 -7.85
C VAL A 70 8.31 -2.44 -7.63
N GLU A 71 8.95 -2.26 -6.48
CA GLU A 71 10.23 -2.90 -6.14
C GLU A 71 10.02 -4.10 -5.20
N ASN A 72 9.03 -4.02 -4.31
CA ASN A 72 8.70 -5.09 -3.37
C ASN A 72 7.23 -4.98 -2.94
N VAL A 73 6.57 -6.11 -2.69
CA VAL A 73 5.23 -6.16 -2.09
C VAL A 73 5.29 -6.96 -0.79
N TYR A 74 4.73 -6.37 0.26
CA TYR A 74 4.59 -6.99 1.57
C TYR A 74 3.23 -7.71 1.66
N GLY A 75 3.17 -8.79 2.44
CA GLY A 75 2.04 -9.70 2.49
C GLY A 75 1.34 -9.69 3.85
N GLU A 76 1.06 -10.88 4.37
CA GLU A 76 0.66 -11.02 5.78
C GLU A 76 1.74 -10.42 6.69
N GLY A 77 1.30 -9.72 7.75
CA GLY A 77 2.21 -9.01 8.65
C GLY A 77 2.57 -7.58 8.24
N GLY A 78 2.03 -7.07 7.12
CA GLY A 78 2.14 -5.68 6.72
C GLY A 78 1.68 -5.45 5.28
N VAL A 79 0.51 -4.84 5.11
CA VAL A 79 -0.08 -4.61 3.77
C VAL A 79 0.53 -3.35 3.16
N GLY A 80 1.61 -3.53 2.39
CA GLY A 80 2.34 -2.42 1.77
C GLY A 80 3.16 -2.80 0.54
N MET A 81 3.86 -1.81 -0.01
CA MET A 81 4.84 -2.00 -1.07
C MET A 81 5.96 -0.96 -1.02
N ASN A 82 7.13 -1.32 -1.52
CA ASN A 82 8.17 -0.37 -1.92
C ASN A 82 8.07 -0.11 -3.42
N PHE A 83 8.34 1.12 -3.81
CA PHE A 83 8.25 1.52 -5.20
C PHE A 83 9.18 2.68 -5.51
N ALA A 84 9.69 2.69 -6.74
CA ALA A 84 10.27 3.86 -7.33
C ALA A 84 9.15 4.82 -7.75
N ALA A 85 9.25 6.08 -7.35
CA ALA A 85 8.29 7.11 -7.72
C ALA A 85 8.81 8.04 -8.82
N TRP A 86 7.90 8.61 -9.60
CA TRP A 86 8.22 9.78 -10.43
C TRP A 86 8.56 11.00 -9.55
N PRO A 87 9.41 11.93 -10.02
CA PRO A 87 9.85 13.08 -9.22
C PRO A 87 8.71 13.96 -8.67
N VAL A 88 7.53 13.90 -9.30
CA VAL A 88 6.37 14.72 -8.95
C VAL A 88 5.71 14.30 -7.63
N ILE A 89 5.92 13.07 -7.13
CA ILE A 89 5.19 12.52 -5.97
C ILE A 89 5.17 13.44 -4.76
N LEU A 90 6.32 14.05 -4.42
CA LEU A 90 6.43 14.92 -3.26
C LEU A 90 5.57 16.17 -3.41
N SER A 91 5.62 16.80 -4.59
CA SER A 91 4.80 17.98 -4.90
C SER A 91 3.31 17.63 -4.99
N THR A 92 2.99 16.41 -5.46
CA THR A 92 1.63 15.89 -5.53
C THR A 92 1.05 15.70 -4.14
N LEU A 93 1.75 14.98 -3.25
CA LEU A 93 1.29 14.74 -1.88
C LEU A 93 1.25 16.00 -1.01
N ARG A 94 2.19 16.95 -1.20
CA ARG A 94 2.19 18.23 -0.46
C ARG A 94 0.99 19.12 -0.75
N ARG A 95 0.49 19.12 -1.98
CA ARG A 95 -0.63 20.00 -2.40
C ARG A 95 -2.00 19.41 -2.06
N ARG A 96 -2.02 18.19 -1.52
CA ARG A 96 -3.24 17.44 -1.28
C ARG A 96 -3.78 17.68 0.14
N PRO A 97 -4.99 18.23 0.29
CA PRO A 97 -5.57 18.50 1.60
C PRO A 97 -5.99 17.22 2.35
N ASP A 98 -6.10 16.10 1.64
CA ASP A 98 -6.40 14.78 2.19
C ASP A 98 -5.17 14.06 2.76
N PHE A 99 -3.98 14.68 2.72
CA PHE A 99 -2.75 14.16 3.31
C PHE A 99 -2.14 15.14 4.33
N THR A 100 -1.38 14.63 5.29
CA THR A 100 -0.63 15.42 6.27
C THR A 100 0.76 14.85 6.49
N ARG A 101 1.71 15.69 6.90
CA ARG A 101 3.04 15.23 7.34
C ARG A 101 3.10 14.92 8.84
N LEU A 102 2.03 15.25 9.58
CA LEU A 102 1.95 14.97 11.02
C LEU A 102 1.99 13.46 11.25
N PHE A 103 2.85 13.04 12.19
CA PHE A 103 3.09 11.64 12.54
C PHE A 103 3.58 10.75 11.39
N ALA A 104 3.99 11.34 10.27
CA ALA A 104 4.43 10.60 9.09
C ALA A 104 5.95 10.37 9.10
N ASN A 105 6.51 9.97 10.25
CA ASN A 105 7.93 9.69 10.43
C ASN A 105 8.11 8.35 11.16
N HIS A 106 8.88 7.44 10.56
CA HIS A 106 9.35 6.20 11.18
C HIS A 106 10.87 6.19 11.34
N ARG A 107 11.38 5.27 12.19
CA ARG A 107 12.81 4.93 12.25
C ARG A 107 13.29 4.52 10.85
N ASN A 108 14.39 5.12 10.38
CA ASN A 108 14.97 4.92 9.03
C ASN A 108 14.18 5.55 7.85
N THR A 109 13.40 6.59 8.10
CA THR A 109 12.71 7.37 7.05
C THR A 109 13.01 8.85 7.19
N ALA A 110 13.16 9.57 6.07
CA ALA A 110 13.42 11.02 6.11
C ALA A 110 12.13 11.87 6.18
N GLY A 111 10.97 11.22 6.16
CA GLY A 111 9.67 11.87 6.17
C GLY A 111 8.58 11.04 5.49
N GLY A 112 7.36 11.58 5.47
CA GLY A 112 6.24 10.88 4.89
C GLY A 112 4.97 11.73 4.76
N PHE A 113 3.90 11.05 4.35
CA PHE A 113 2.54 11.59 4.30
C PHE A 113 1.53 10.55 4.79
N TYR A 114 0.59 11.01 5.60
CA TYR A 114 -0.46 10.20 6.17
C TYR A 114 -1.82 10.67 5.65
N GLU A 115 -2.69 9.73 5.26
CA GLU A 115 -4.03 10.06 4.80
C GLU A 115 -4.93 10.54 5.97
N ARG A 116 -5.70 11.61 5.76
CA ARG A 116 -6.48 12.29 6.82
C ARG A 116 -7.94 11.91 6.87
N ARG A 117 -8.51 11.44 5.75
CA ARG A 117 -9.97 11.41 5.55
C ARG A 117 -10.62 10.07 5.93
N ARG A 118 -9.87 9.15 6.53
CA ARG A 118 -10.37 7.84 6.96
C ARG A 118 -9.89 7.51 8.36
N ALA A 119 -10.77 6.83 9.11
CA ALA A 119 -10.43 6.26 10.40
C ALA A 119 -9.66 4.93 10.28
N THR A 120 -9.89 4.18 9.20
CA THR A 120 -9.33 2.83 9.00
C THR A 120 -8.82 2.60 7.59
N ALA A 121 -7.92 1.61 7.46
CA ALA A 121 -7.20 1.29 6.22
C ALA A 121 -6.62 2.56 5.58
N VAL A 122 -5.78 3.24 6.36
CA VAL A 122 -5.25 4.55 6.03
C VAL A 122 -3.91 4.39 5.34
N LEU A 123 -3.71 5.10 4.23
CA LEU A 123 -2.42 5.09 3.56
C LEU A 123 -1.38 5.93 4.29
N HIS A 124 -0.22 5.33 4.48
CA HIS A 124 0.97 5.96 4.98
C HIS A 124 2.10 5.84 3.95
N PHE A 125 2.52 6.98 3.40
CA PHE A 125 3.66 7.10 2.50
C PHE A 125 4.91 7.49 3.27
N LEU A 126 6.04 6.86 2.97
CA LEU A 126 7.32 7.11 3.61
C LEU A 126 8.43 7.28 2.56
N TYR A 127 9.31 8.25 2.82
CA TYR A 127 10.55 8.44 2.07
C TYR A 127 11.64 7.56 2.67
N VAL A 128 12.16 6.64 1.87
CA VAL A 128 13.25 5.75 2.29
C VAL A 128 14.56 6.54 2.27
N GLU A 129 15.24 6.58 3.42
CA GLU A 129 16.50 7.33 3.56
C GLU A 129 17.63 6.69 2.73
N GLY A 130 18.53 7.51 2.16
CA GLY A 130 19.71 7.04 1.41
C GLY A 130 19.47 6.56 -0.03
N ALA A 131 18.21 6.38 -0.46
CA ALA A 131 17.87 6.00 -1.83
C ALA A 131 17.17 7.15 -2.57
N THR A 132 17.73 7.58 -3.70
CA THR A 132 17.07 8.59 -4.54
C THR A 132 15.80 7.99 -5.15
N ARG A 133 14.62 8.47 -4.71
CA ARG A 133 13.28 8.16 -5.26
C ARG A 133 12.66 6.81 -4.86
N SER A 134 13.18 6.12 -3.86
CA SER A 134 12.48 4.96 -3.28
C SER A 134 11.49 5.41 -2.20
N TRP A 135 10.27 4.89 -2.30
CA TRP A 135 9.17 5.18 -1.40
C TRP A 135 8.59 3.88 -0.88
N ALA A 136 8.13 3.90 0.36
CA ALA A 136 7.27 2.86 0.89
C ALA A 136 5.84 3.42 1.01
N VAL A 137 4.85 2.58 0.75
CA VAL A 137 3.46 2.86 1.11
C VAL A 137 2.85 1.64 1.75
N HIS A 138 2.16 1.81 2.87
CA HIS A 138 1.43 0.74 3.53
C HIS A 138 0.09 1.24 4.08
N PHE A 139 -0.76 0.29 4.45
CA PHE A 139 -1.97 0.56 5.20
C PHE A 139 -1.72 0.40 6.69
N ASP A 140 -2.16 1.40 7.45
CA ASP A 140 -2.41 1.26 8.88
C ASP A 140 -3.89 0.92 9.07
N LEU A 141 -4.19 -0.01 9.98
CA LEU A 141 -5.58 -0.38 10.23
C LEU A 141 -6.34 0.77 10.87
N HIS A 142 -5.67 1.56 11.71
CA HIS A 142 -6.24 2.70 12.41
C HIS A 142 -5.43 3.97 12.17
N SER A 143 -6.10 5.08 11.92
CA SER A 143 -5.47 6.39 11.72
C SER A 143 -4.89 6.96 13.01
N LEU A 144 -3.67 7.49 12.95
CA LEU A 144 -3.12 8.36 14.01
C LEU A 144 -3.64 9.81 13.96
N VAL A 145 -4.18 10.25 12.83
CA VAL A 145 -4.49 11.67 12.57
C VAL A 145 -5.99 11.96 12.44
N TYR A 146 -6.83 10.93 12.32
CA TYR A 146 -8.27 11.10 12.14
C TYR A 146 -8.96 11.54 13.43
N SER A 147 -8.67 10.87 14.55
CA SER A 147 -9.25 11.19 15.85
C SER A 147 -8.43 10.64 17.02
N PRO A 148 -8.57 11.19 18.25
CA PRO A 148 -7.91 10.64 19.44
C PRO A 148 -8.26 9.18 19.72
N ILE A 149 -9.51 8.79 19.44
CA ILE A 149 -9.98 7.39 19.61
C ILE A 149 -9.28 6.47 18.61
N SER A 150 -9.12 6.91 17.36
CA SER A 150 -8.42 6.15 16.32
C SER A 150 -6.93 6.03 16.64
N ALA A 151 -6.30 7.10 17.11
CA ALA A 151 -4.89 7.09 17.50
C ALA A 151 -4.64 6.15 18.69
N TRP A 152 -5.55 6.14 19.68
CA TRP A 152 -5.48 5.18 20.79
C TRP A 152 -5.64 3.73 20.32
N ARG A 153 -6.53 3.46 19.35
CA ARG A 153 -6.65 2.14 18.74
C ARG A 153 -5.40 1.74 17.96
N HIS A 154 -4.82 2.63 17.19
CA HIS A 154 -3.55 2.39 16.48
C HIS A 154 -2.46 1.96 17.48
N VAL A 155 -2.25 2.73 18.55
CA VAL A 155 -1.26 2.38 19.59
C VAL A 155 -1.60 1.07 20.31
N ARG A 156 -2.87 0.87 20.68
CA ARG A 156 -3.30 -0.34 21.41
C ARG A 156 -3.18 -1.61 20.59
N TYR A 157 -3.55 -1.57 19.30
CA TYR A 157 -3.57 -2.74 18.44
C TYR A 157 -2.21 -3.01 17.81
N GLU A 158 -1.54 -1.98 17.29
CA GLU A 158 -0.32 -2.15 16.50
C GLU A 158 0.95 -2.06 17.36
N ALA A 159 1.01 -1.16 18.35
CA ALA A 159 2.20 -0.99 19.19
C ALA A 159 2.22 -1.89 20.45
N LEU A 160 1.06 -2.17 21.06
CA LEU A 160 0.96 -2.99 22.29
C LEU A 160 0.41 -4.39 22.05
N GLY A 161 -0.42 -4.58 21.02
CA GLY A 161 -1.05 -5.87 20.73
C GLY A 161 -0.25 -6.78 19.80
N GLY A 162 0.79 -6.25 19.13
CA GLY A 162 1.54 -6.99 18.11
C GLY A 162 0.71 -7.43 16.91
N VAL A 163 -0.48 -6.85 16.73
CA VAL A 163 -1.40 -7.20 15.65
C VAL A 163 -0.98 -6.41 14.41
N THR A 164 -0.37 -7.11 13.47
CA THR A 164 -0.12 -6.58 12.13
C THR A 164 -1.32 -6.92 11.24
N PRO A 165 -2.05 -5.92 10.72
CA PRO A 165 -3.27 -6.18 9.96
C PRO A 165 -2.95 -6.95 8.68
N ASP A 166 -3.74 -7.99 8.41
CA ASP A 166 -3.65 -8.74 7.16
C ASP A 166 -4.49 -8.08 6.04
N TRP A 167 -4.33 -8.56 4.81
CA TRP A 167 -5.03 -8.03 3.65
C TRP A 167 -6.56 -8.20 3.73
N ARG A 168 -7.07 -9.18 4.50
CA ARG A 168 -8.52 -9.40 4.67
C ARG A 168 -9.11 -8.30 5.54
N MET A 169 -8.48 -7.99 6.67
CA MET A 169 -8.89 -6.90 7.57
C MET A 169 -8.87 -5.54 6.86
N ILE A 170 -7.82 -5.28 6.07
CA ILE A 170 -7.73 -4.07 5.24
C ILE A 170 -8.80 -4.07 4.16
N GLY A 171 -9.01 -5.20 3.49
CA GLY A 171 -10.05 -5.36 2.46
C GLY A 171 -11.45 -5.05 2.98
N GLU A 172 -11.82 -5.59 4.14
CA GLU A 172 -13.08 -5.32 4.84
C GLU A 172 -13.21 -3.84 5.23
N SER A 173 -12.13 -3.23 5.72
CA SER A 173 -12.11 -1.82 6.09
C SER A 173 -12.17 -0.86 4.91
N LEU A 174 -11.94 -1.34 3.68
CA LEU A 174 -12.01 -0.56 2.44
C LEU A 174 -13.33 -0.73 1.68
N ALA A 175 -14.14 -1.74 2.02
CA ALA A 175 -15.49 -1.93 1.47
C ALA A 175 -16.43 -0.80 1.89
#